data_AF-A0A8B6DZ70-F1
#
_entry.id   AF-A0A8B6DZ70-F1
#
_cell.length_a   1.000
_cell.length_b   1.000
_cell.length_c   1.000
_cell.angle_alpha   90.00
_cell.angle_beta   90.00
_cell.angle_gamma   90.00
#
_symmetry.space_group_name_H-M   'P 1'
#
loop_
_entity.id
_entity.type
_entity.pdbx_description
1 polymer ?
#
loop_
_entity_poly.entity_id
_entity_poly.type
_entity_poly.pdbx_seq_one_letter_code
_entity_poly.pdbx_strand_id
1 'polypeptide(L)'
;GMILKKVHRIIRFEQSPCNKPYIDLNTELRALATGDAEKDFYKLMNNSVFGKTIENIRKRVDIRLVNILKLMSKPNFDRRVVFKENLAALHMTRTKLTFDKPVYLGACILDISTLLMNKFHYGFIREMFCDNAQLLFTDPLSIL
;
A
#
# COMPACT_ATOMS: atom_id res chain seq x y z
N GLY A 1 16.71 -22.64 -5.69
CA GLY A 1 15.28 -22.35 -5.46
C GLY A 1 14.82 -22.94 -4.15
N MET A 2 13.68 -22.52 -3.60
CA MET A 2 13.13 -23.07 -2.36
C MET A 2 12.28 -24.33 -2.62
N ILE A 3 12.33 -25.31 -1.71
CA ILE A 3 11.54 -26.56 -1.77
C ILE A 3 10.37 -26.46 -0.78
N LEU A 4 9.14 -26.55 -1.31
CA LEU A 4 7.91 -26.50 -0.51
C LEU A 4 7.66 -27.83 0.21
N LYS A 5 7.53 -27.81 1.55
CA LYS A 5 7.28 -29.02 2.35
C LYS A 5 5.80 -29.26 2.68
N LYS A 6 5.06 -28.20 3.03
CA LYS A 6 3.65 -28.31 3.45
C LYS A 6 2.92 -26.98 3.24
N VAL A 7 1.67 -27.07 2.78
CA VAL A 7 0.75 -25.92 2.69
C VAL A 7 -0.34 -26.08 3.74
N HIS A 8 -0.53 -25.04 4.57
CA HIS A 8 -1.49 -25.09 5.68
C HIS A 8 -2.83 -24.42 5.35
N ARG A 9 -2.80 -23.33 4.58
CA ARG A 9 -3.98 -22.56 4.19
C ARG A 9 -3.73 -21.94 2.82
N ILE A 10 -4.77 -21.87 2.00
CA ILE A 10 -4.74 -21.26 0.67
C ILE A 10 -5.95 -20.35 0.56
N ILE A 11 -5.75 -19.17 -0.01
CA ILE A 11 -6.83 -18.31 -0.49
C ILE A 11 -6.76 -18.37 -2.02
N ARG A 12 -7.85 -18.77 -2.67
CA ARG A 12 -7.96 -18.84 -4.13
C ARG A 12 -9.07 -17.91 -4.59
N PHE A 13 -8.82 -17.18 -5.67
CA PHE A 13 -9.77 -16.29 -6.32
C PHE A 13 -9.44 -16.23 -7.81
N GLU A 14 -10.41 -15.79 -8.59
CA GLU A 14 -10.22 -15.47 -10.00
C GLU A 14 -9.83 -14.00 -10.12
N GLN A 15 -8.93 -13.71 -11.07
CA GLN A 15 -8.42 -12.36 -11.30
C GLN A 15 -9.05 -11.79 -12.56
N SER A 16 -9.49 -10.54 -12.47
CA SER A 16 -10.02 -9.79 -13.61
C SER A 16 -9.49 -8.35 -13.55
N PRO A 17 -9.45 -7.62 -14.69
CA PRO A 17 -8.96 -6.25 -14.76
C PRO A 17 -9.98 -5.24 -14.21
N CYS A 18 -10.50 -5.46 -12.99
CA CYS A 18 -11.61 -4.71 -12.41
C CYS A 18 -11.34 -3.21 -12.27
N ASN A 19 -10.09 -2.82 -12.05
CA ASN A 19 -9.68 -1.42 -11.89
C ASN A 19 -9.24 -0.77 -13.21
N LYS A 20 -9.20 -1.53 -14.31
CA LYS A 20 -8.65 -1.04 -15.59
C LYS A 20 -9.34 0.24 -16.08
N PRO A 21 -10.68 0.37 -16.10
CA PRO A 21 -11.32 1.59 -16.59
C PRO A 21 -10.92 2.84 -15.79
N TYR A 22 -10.74 2.69 -14.47
CA TYR A 22 -10.32 3.79 -13.60
C TYR A 22 -8.85 4.18 -13.83
N ILE A 23 -7.97 3.19 -13.94
CA ILE A 23 -6.54 3.44 -14.19
C ILE A 23 -6.33 4.04 -15.58
N ASP A 24 -7.02 3.54 -16.60
CA ASP A 24 -6.97 4.05 -17.97
C ASP A 24 -7.40 5.52 -17.99
N LEU A 25 -8.56 5.84 -17.40
CA LEU A 25 -9.07 7.22 -17.32
C LEU A 25 -8.05 8.17 -16.68
N ASN A 26 -7.50 7.82 -15.50
CA ASN A 26 -6.50 8.67 -14.85
C ASN A 26 -5.21 8.77 -15.65
N THR A 27 -4.85 7.73 -16.43
CA THR A 27 -3.65 7.75 -17.29
C THR A 27 -3.86 8.68 -18.48
N GLU A 28 -5.04 8.64 -19.10
CA GLU A 28 -5.44 9.54 -20.18
C GLU A 28 -5.47 10.99 -19.69
N LEU A 29 -6.15 11.27 -18.58
CA LEU A 29 -6.22 12.60 -18.01
C LEU A 29 -4.82 13.12 -17.61
N ARG A 30 -3.95 12.24 -17.09
CA ARG A 30 -2.55 12.59 -16.80
C ARG A 30 -1.75 12.92 -18.06
N ALA A 31 -2.00 12.24 -19.17
CA ALA A 31 -1.32 12.52 -20.43
C ALA A 31 -1.77 13.86 -21.05
N LEU A 32 -3.05 14.23 -20.85
CA LEU A 32 -3.62 15.49 -21.30
C LEU A 32 -3.27 16.68 -20.39
N ALA A 33 -2.94 16.42 -19.12
CA ALA A 33 -2.58 17.44 -18.15
C ALA A 33 -1.37 18.26 -18.61
N THR A 34 -1.51 19.58 -18.56
CA THR A 34 -0.44 20.52 -18.97
C THR A 34 0.47 20.91 -17.81
N GLY A 35 -0.09 21.01 -16.60
CA GLY A 35 0.63 21.40 -15.38
C GLY A 35 1.11 20.20 -14.55
N ASP A 36 2.23 20.38 -13.85
CA ASP A 36 2.80 19.35 -12.99
C ASP A 36 1.87 18.99 -11.82
N ALA A 37 1.18 19.97 -11.25
CA ALA A 37 0.23 19.75 -10.16
C ALA A 37 -0.92 18.80 -10.58
N GLU A 38 -1.41 18.94 -11.82
CA GLU A 38 -2.48 18.11 -12.35
C GLU A 38 -1.97 16.70 -12.69
N LYS A 39 -0.76 16.59 -13.26
CA LYS A 39 -0.11 15.28 -13.48
C LYS A 39 0.09 14.52 -12.18
N ASP A 40 0.54 15.20 -11.14
CA ASP A 40 0.73 14.62 -9.81
C ASP A 40 -0.58 14.24 -9.15
N PHE A 41 -1.65 15.01 -9.38
CA PHE A 41 -2.99 14.66 -8.91
C PHE A 41 -3.45 13.32 -9.48
N TYR A 42 -3.44 13.13 -10.80
CA TYR A 42 -3.88 11.86 -11.40
C TYR A 42 -2.97 10.68 -11.04
N LYS A 43 -1.67 10.92 -10.89
CA LYS A 43 -0.72 9.93 -10.34
C LYS A 43 -1.12 9.53 -8.90
N LEU A 44 -1.42 10.52 -8.07
CA LEU A 44 -1.80 10.33 -6.68
C LEU A 44 -3.13 9.57 -6.57
N MET A 45 -4.09 9.80 -7.47
CA MET A 45 -5.37 9.07 -7.48
C MET A 45 -5.15 7.56 -7.66
N ASN A 46 -4.33 7.17 -8.64
CA ASN A 46 -3.98 5.76 -8.84
C ASN A 46 -3.24 5.17 -7.62
N ASN A 47 -2.23 5.89 -7.12
CA ASN A 47 -1.43 5.45 -5.98
C ASN A 47 -2.25 5.34 -4.68
N SER A 48 -3.21 6.25 -4.47
CA SER A 48 -4.04 6.29 -3.27
C SER A 48 -5.00 5.11 -3.23
N VAL A 49 -5.59 4.74 -4.36
CA VAL A 49 -6.44 3.53 -4.45
C VAL A 49 -5.62 2.30 -4.09
N PHE A 50 -4.43 2.13 -4.67
CA PHE A 50 -3.53 1.03 -4.31
C PHE A 50 -3.16 1.05 -2.82
N GLY A 51 -2.71 2.19 -2.30
CA GLY A 51 -2.36 2.36 -0.88
C GLY A 51 -3.53 2.02 0.06
N LYS A 52 -4.77 2.28 -0.38
CA LYS A 52 -5.96 1.90 0.38
C LYS A 52 -6.19 0.40 0.44
N THR A 53 -5.82 -0.36 -0.60
CA THR A 53 -5.95 -1.82 -0.60
C THR A 53 -5.04 -2.48 0.43
N ILE A 54 -3.82 -1.97 0.61
CA ILE A 54 -2.81 -2.49 1.53
C ILE A 54 -2.80 -1.80 2.91
N GLU A 55 -3.83 -1.01 3.22
CA GLU A 55 -3.90 -0.25 4.46
C GLU A 55 -3.93 -1.17 5.70
N ASN A 56 -2.97 -0.97 6.62
CA ASN A 56 -2.96 -1.70 7.89
C ASN A 56 -3.88 -1.03 8.92
N ILE A 57 -5.13 -1.51 8.99
CA ILE A 57 -6.15 -1.00 9.92
C ILE A 57 -5.75 -1.13 11.40
N ARG A 58 -4.82 -2.03 11.76
CA ARG A 58 -4.36 -2.21 13.15
C ARG A 58 -3.54 -1.02 13.65
N LYS A 59 -2.93 -0.27 12.72
CA LYS A 59 -2.13 0.92 13.04
C LYS A 59 -2.99 2.19 13.19
N ARG A 60 -4.31 2.12 12.99
CA ARG A 60 -5.20 3.28 13.14
C ARG A 60 -5.32 3.66 14.62
N VAL A 61 -5.11 4.94 14.89
CA VAL A 61 -5.24 5.54 16.22
C VAL A 61 -6.44 6.50 16.21
N ASP A 62 -7.24 6.48 17.26
CA ASP A 62 -8.27 7.47 17.54
C ASP A 62 -7.67 8.57 18.40
N ILE A 63 -7.57 9.80 17.88
CA ILE A 63 -7.01 10.94 18.60
C ILE A 63 -8.17 11.79 19.09
N ARG A 64 -8.25 12.00 20.41
CA ARG A 64 -9.29 12.83 21.04
C ARG A 64 -8.67 14.02 21.74
N LEU A 65 -9.11 15.23 21.37
CA LEU A 65 -8.76 16.46 22.06
C LEU A 65 -9.73 16.67 23.22
N VAL A 66 -9.22 16.66 24.45
CA VAL A 66 -10.05 16.81 25.66
C VAL A 66 -9.38 17.67 26.72
N ASN A 67 -10.22 18.32 27.52
CA ASN A 67 -9.81 19.07 28.71
C ASN A 67 -9.85 18.20 29.99
N ILE A 68 -10.49 17.02 29.94
CA ILE A 68 -10.82 16.21 31.11
C ILE A 68 -10.11 14.84 31.06
N LEU A 69 -9.48 14.45 32.17
CA LEU A 69 -8.66 13.25 32.36
C LEU A 69 -9.43 11.91 32.33
N LYS A 70 -10.76 11.93 32.24
CA LYS A 70 -11.65 10.74 32.40
C LYS A 70 -11.45 9.66 31.34
N LEU A 71 -10.80 9.98 30.22
CA LEU A 71 -10.51 9.03 29.15
C LEU A 71 -9.22 8.22 29.36
N MET A 72 -8.32 8.64 30.27
CA MET A 72 -7.08 7.92 30.55
C MET A 72 -7.29 6.61 31.30
N SER A 73 -8.44 6.44 31.98
CA SER A 73 -8.77 5.20 32.69
C SER A 73 -9.32 4.11 31.77
N LYS A 74 -9.52 4.38 30.48
CA LYS A 74 -9.99 3.36 29.55
C LYS A 74 -8.85 2.43 29.16
N PRO A 75 -9.10 1.11 28.99
CA PRO A 75 -8.07 0.13 28.66
C PRO A 75 -7.47 0.33 27.26
N ASN A 76 -8.11 1.14 26.42
CA ASN A 76 -7.63 1.47 25.09
C ASN A 76 -6.89 2.82 25.03
N PHE A 77 -6.56 3.42 26.17
CA PHE A 77 -5.65 4.55 26.22
C PHE A 77 -4.22 4.10 25.93
N ASP A 78 -3.52 4.82 25.05
CA ASP A 78 -2.11 4.56 24.71
C ASP A 78 -1.21 5.64 25.35
N ARG A 79 -1.39 6.90 24.93
CA ARG A 79 -0.59 8.01 25.44
C ARG A 79 -1.32 9.35 25.36
N ARG A 80 -0.81 10.36 26.07
CA ARG A 80 -1.27 11.75 25.99
C ARG A 80 -0.19 12.69 25.48
N VAL A 81 -0.60 13.71 24.73
CA VAL A 81 0.22 14.86 24.34
C VAL A 81 -0.44 16.10 24.90
N VAL A 82 0.21 16.79 25.84
CA VAL A 82 -0.33 17.97 26.51
C VAL A 82 0.06 19.22 25.71
N PHE A 83 -0.92 20.06 25.38
CA PHE A 83 -0.68 21.33 24.69
C PHE A 83 -0.71 22.50 25.68
N LYS A 84 -1.66 22.49 26.63
CA LYS A 84 -1.83 23.47 27.72
C LYS A 84 -2.41 22.78 28.96
N GLU A 85 -2.43 23.45 30.12
CA GLU A 85 -2.95 22.89 31.39
C GLU A 85 -4.31 22.20 31.24
N ASN A 86 -5.21 22.79 30.45
CA ASN A 86 -6.55 22.27 30.21
C ASN A 86 -6.75 21.71 28.80
N LEU A 87 -5.70 21.38 28.03
CA LEU A 87 -5.86 20.85 26.68
C LEU A 87 -4.81 19.77 26.39
N ALA A 88 -5.27 18.54 26.15
CA ALA A 88 -4.43 17.42 25.73
C ALA A 88 -5.07 16.60 24.60
N ALA A 89 -4.23 16.08 23.69
CA ALA A 89 -4.59 15.01 22.78
C ALA A 89 -4.35 13.65 23.45
N LEU A 90 -5.36 12.80 23.47
CA LEU A 90 -5.25 11.42 23.92
C LEU A 90 -5.24 10.50 22.69
N HIS A 91 -4.18 9.71 22.58
CA HIS A 91 -4.08 8.61 21.63
C HIS A 91 -4.80 7.41 22.23
N MET A 92 -5.81 6.93 21.52
CA MET A 92 -6.60 5.77 21.90
C MET A 92 -6.49 4.70 20.82
N THR A 93 -6.22 3.46 21.22
CA THR A 93 -6.29 2.31 20.31
C THR A 93 -7.75 1.96 20.00
N ARG A 94 -7.97 1.37 18.82
CA ARG A 94 -9.28 0.88 18.41
C ARG A 94 -9.56 -0.47 19.09
N THR A 95 -10.61 -0.55 19.89
CA THR A 95 -11.02 -1.80 20.59
C THR A 95 -11.70 -2.80 19.67
N LYS A 96 -12.36 -2.31 18.60
CA LYS A 96 -12.96 -3.13 17.55
C LYS A 96 -12.34 -2.77 16.22
N LEU A 97 -11.89 -3.79 15.50
CA LEU A 97 -11.30 -3.67 14.17
C LEU A 97 -12.16 -4.42 13.16
N THR A 98 -12.57 -3.73 12.10
CA THR A 98 -13.29 -4.33 10.98
C THR A 98 -12.33 -4.46 9.79
N PHE A 99 -12.10 -5.68 9.32
CA PHE A 99 -11.26 -5.97 8.16
C PHE A 99 -12.05 -5.77 6.87
N ASP A 100 -12.23 -4.51 6.49
CA ASP A 100 -12.99 -4.04 5.33
C ASP A 100 -12.09 -3.60 4.16
N LYS A 101 -10.78 -3.88 4.24
CA LYS A 101 -9.81 -3.51 3.20
C LYS A 101 -9.53 -4.72 2.31
N PRO A 102 -9.55 -4.56 0.97
CA PRO A 102 -9.28 -5.66 0.05
C PRO A 102 -7.77 -5.94 -0.04
N VAL A 103 -7.16 -6.40 1.05
CA VAL A 103 -5.70 -6.63 1.16
C VAL A 103 -5.20 -7.63 0.11
N TYR A 104 -6.02 -8.62 -0.23
CA TYR A 104 -5.71 -9.59 -1.28
C TYR A 104 -5.50 -8.92 -2.65
N LEU A 105 -6.24 -7.87 -2.97
CA LEU A 105 -6.08 -7.12 -4.23
C LEU A 105 -4.71 -6.45 -4.28
N GLY A 106 -4.31 -5.79 -3.19
CA GLY A 106 -3.01 -5.16 -3.07
C GLY A 106 -1.86 -6.16 -3.19
N ALA A 107 -1.99 -7.34 -2.56
CA ALA A 107 -1.03 -8.42 -2.69
C ALA A 107 -0.91 -8.91 -4.15
N CYS A 108 -2.03 -9.10 -4.86
CA CYS A 108 -2.01 -9.52 -6.27
C CYS A 108 -1.31 -8.49 -7.17
N ILE A 109 -1.58 -7.20 -6.96
CA ILE A 109 -0.95 -6.13 -7.74
C ILE A 109 0.57 -6.17 -7.55
N LEU A 110 1.04 -6.35 -6.32
CA LEU A 110 2.48 -6.48 -6.02
C LEU A 110 3.08 -7.74 -6.67
N ASP A 111 2.43 -8.89 -6.53
CA ASP A 111 2.91 -10.15 -7.09
C ASP A 111 3.01 -10.09 -8.63
N ILE A 112 2.01 -9.49 -9.29
CA ILE A 112 2.03 -9.27 -10.74
C ILE A 112 3.17 -8.32 -11.13
N SER A 113 3.36 -7.22 -10.39
CA SER A 113 4.46 -6.27 -10.66
C SER A 113 5.82 -6.95 -10.55
N THR A 114 6.04 -7.69 -9.46
CA THR A 114 7.28 -8.44 -9.24
C THR A 114 7.49 -9.53 -10.30
N LEU A 115 6.42 -10.22 -10.73
CA LEU A 115 6.51 -11.20 -11.81
C LEU A 115 6.89 -10.54 -13.14
N LEU A 116 6.29 -9.39 -13.47
CA LEU A 116 6.58 -8.63 -14.69
C LEU A 116 8.04 -8.17 -14.72
N MET A 117 8.53 -7.60 -13.62
CA MET A 117 9.93 -7.17 -13.50
C MET A 117 10.89 -8.35 -13.65
N ASN A 118 10.60 -9.49 -13.01
CA ASN A 118 11.42 -10.69 -13.16
C ASN A 118 11.41 -11.22 -14.60
N LYS A 119 10.24 -11.28 -15.25
CA LYS A 119 10.14 -11.71 -16.65
C LYS A 119 10.94 -10.80 -17.58
N PHE A 120 10.89 -9.49 -17.35
CA PHE A 120 11.66 -8.54 -18.13
C PHE A 120 13.17 -8.72 -17.93
N HIS A 121 13.63 -8.87 -16.68
CA HIS A 121 15.05 -9.06 -16.41
C HIS A 121 15.58 -10.39 -16.98
N TYR A 122 14.95 -11.50 -16.61
CA TYR A 122 15.45 -12.83 -16.98
C TYR A 122 15.16 -13.21 -18.43
N GLY A 123 14.06 -12.71 -19.02
CA GLY A 123 13.63 -13.05 -20.37
C GLY A 123 13.99 -12.03 -21.44
N PHE A 124 14.51 -10.85 -21.09
CA PHE A 124 14.92 -9.85 -22.09
C PHE A 124 16.30 -9.28 -21.81
N ILE A 125 16.55 -8.74 -20.61
CA ILE A 125 17.86 -8.15 -20.28
C ILE A 125 18.97 -9.21 -20.34
N ARG A 126 18.77 -10.34 -19.64
CA ARG A 126 19.77 -11.43 -19.66
C ARG A 126 19.94 -12.07 -21.03
N GLU A 127 18.92 -12.09 -21.88
CA GLU A 127 19.06 -12.62 -23.23
C GLU A 127 19.84 -11.67 -24.15
N MET A 128 19.61 -10.36 -24.05
CA MET A 128 20.31 -9.38 -24.89
C MET A 128 21.76 -9.13 -24.47
N PHE A 129 22.04 -9.18 -23.17
CA PHE A 129 23.34 -8.80 -22.62
C PHE A 129 24.12 -9.99 -22.02
N CYS A 130 23.55 -11.20 -22.01
CA CYS A 130 24.16 -12.43 -21.51
C CYS A 130 24.85 -12.23 -20.15
N ASP A 131 26.14 -12.55 -20.09
CA ASP A 131 26.96 -12.47 -18.87
C ASP A 131 27.41 -11.04 -18.54
N ASN A 132 27.17 -10.06 -19.43
CA ASN A 132 27.52 -8.65 -19.20
C ASN A 132 26.44 -7.89 -18.41
N ALA A 133 25.26 -8.47 -18.21
CA ALA A 133 24.21 -7.89 -17.38
C ALA A 133 24.14 -8.58 -16.02
N GLN A 134 24.53 -7.86 -14.97
CA GLN A 134 24.37 -8.29 -13.60
C GLN A 134 23.25 -7.48 -12.95
N LEU A 135 22.29 -8.17 -12.33
CA LEU A 135 21.27 -7.53 -11.51
C LEU A 135 21.91 -6.99 -10.24
N LEU A 136 21.96 -5.66 -10.09
CA LEU A 136 22.51 -5.02 -8.90
C LEU A 136 21.41 -4.70 -7.90
N PHE A 137 20.26 -4.23 -8.40
CA PHE A 137 19.16 -3.82 -7.54
C PHE A 137 17.80 -3.96 -8.24
N THR A 138 16.78 -4.31 -7.45
CA THR A 138 15.38 -4.30 -7.88
C THR A 138 14.53 -3.55 -6.86
N ASP A 139 13.84 -2.53 -7.32
CA ASP A 139 12.72 -1.89 -6.63
C ASP A 139 11.43 -2.29 -7.39
N PRO A 140 10.25 -2.42 -6.75
CA PRO A 140 8.97 -2.62 -7.41
C PRO A 140 8.67 -1.79 -8.68
N LEU A 141 9.44 -0.75 -8.99
CA LEU A 141 9.32 0.09 -10.19
C LEU A 141 10.61 0.23 -11.01
N SER A 142 11.74 -0.40 -10.64
CA SER A 142 12.99 -0.29 -11.39
C SER A 142 13.94 -1.49 -11.24
N ILE A 143 14.75 -1.72 -12.27
CA ILE A 143 15.82 -2.72 -12.33
C ILE A 143 17.11 -1.99 -12.72
N LEU A 144 18.17 -2.14 -11.93
CA LEU A 144 19.51 -1.61 -12.18
C LEU A 144 20.50 -2.76 -12.42
#